data_AF-A0A7J7G651-F1
#
_entry.id   AF-A0A7J7G651-F1
#
_cell.length_a   1.000
_cell.length_b   1.000
_cell.length_c   1.000
_cell.angle_alpha   90.00
_cell.angle_beta   90.00
_cell.angle_gamma   90.00
#
_symmetry.space_group_name_H-M   'P 1'
#
loop_
_entity.id
_entity.type
_entity.pdbx_description
1 polymer ?
#
loop_
_entity_poly.entity_id
_entity_poly.type
_entity_poly.pdbx_seq_one_letter_code
_entity_poly.pdbx_strand_id
1 'polypeptide(L)'
;MCKMCVNNLFRVFPPNNQSNPSGGENEDDEPMFDPAWSHLQVVYDLLLKFVTSPSLEAKIAKKYINHSFILNLLDLFDSEDPRERECLKTILHRIYGKFMVHRPFIRKSIGNVFYCFIFETERHNGVAELLEIFGSVISGFALPLKEEHKIFLWRALIPLHKPKSLGAYFQQLSFCIHSL
;
A
#
# COMPACT_ATOMS: atom_id res chain seq x y z
N MET A 1 -3.58 3.75 21.54
CA MET A 1 -2.94 3.00 20.45
C MET A 1 -2.76 3.81 19.17
N CYS A 2 -3.82 4.30 18.52
CA CYS A 2 -3.66 5.09 17.27
C CYS A 2 -2.76 6.32 17.43
N LYS A 3 -2.82 7.04 18.58
CA LYS A 3 -1.90 8.15 18.89
C LYS A 3 -0.43 7.70 18.99
N MET A 4 -0.17 6.49 19.46
CA MET A 4 1.17 5.91 19.52
C MET A 4 1.67 5.58 18.11
N CYS A 5 0.84 4.95 17.27
CA CYS A 5 1.17 4.70 15.86
C CYS A 5 1.45 6.00 15.10
N VAL A 6 0.63 7.03 15.29
CA VAL A 6 0.83 8.34 14.66
C VAL A 6 2.19 8.93 15.02
N ASN A 7 2.57 8.89 16.30
CA ASN A 7 3.82 9.51 16.76
C ASN A 7 5.07 8.69 16.44
N ASN A 8 4.95 7.38 16.18
CA ASN A 8 6.09 6.48 16.00
C ASN A 8 6.27 5.96 14.58
N LEU A 9 5.19 5.91 13.78
CA LEU A 9 5.24 5.38 12.41
C LEU A 9 5.15 6.47 11.37
N PHE A 10 4.21 7.41 11.52
CA PHE A 10 3.92 8.40 10.47
C PHE A 10 5.05 9.42 10.36
N ARG A 11 5.83 9.27 9.30
CA ARG A 11 6.96 10.10 8.94
C ARG A 11 6.94 10.37 7.45
N VAL A 12 7.44 11.53 7.05
CA VAL A 12 7.68 11.85 5.65
C VAL A 12 9.06 11.30 5.32
N PHE A 13 9.15 10.44 4.31
CA PHE A 13 10.45 9.99 3.82
C PHE A 13 11.19 11.18 3.19
N PRO A 14 12.51 11.32 3.40
CA PRO A 14 13.27 12.37 2.72
C PRO A 14 13.07 12.26 1.21
N PRO A 15 13.02 13.38 0.47
CA PRO A 15 12.98 13.33 -0.99
C PRO A 15 14.16 12.50 -1.46
N ASN A 16 13.88 11.44 -2.23
CA ASN A 16 14.92 10.49 -2.61
C ASN A 16 15.92 11.24 -3.51
N ASN A 17 17.11 11.54 -2.97
CA ASN A 17 18.16 12.33 -3.64
C ASN A 17 18.84 11.56 -4.80
N GLN A 18 18.28 10.45 -5.23
CA GLN A 18 18.75 9.65 -6.35
C GLN A 18 18.35 10.30 -7.69
N SER A 19 18.77 11.55 -7.89
CA SER A 19 18.83 12.19 -9.20
C SER A 19 20.25 12.08 -9.73
N ASN A 20 20.69 10.87 -10.08
CA ASN A 20 21.78 10.73 -11.03
C ASN A 20 21.17 10.78 -12.44
N PRO A 21 21.35 11.85 -13.24
CA PRO A 21 20.87 11.93 -14.60
C PRO A 21 21.84 11.22 -15.57
N SER A 22 22.74 10.39 -15.06
CA SER A 22 23.85 9.83 -15.84
C SER A 22 24.23 8.44 -15.32
N GLY A 23 23.76 7.43 -16.06
CA GLY A 23 24.41 6.12 -16.14
C GLY A 23 23.93 5.06 -15.16
N GLY A 24 23.49 3.94 -15.73
CA GLY A 24 23.52 2.63 -15.08
C GLY A 24 22.20 2.23 -14.46
N GLU A 25 21.64 1.16 -15.02
CA GLU A 25 20.66 0.29 -14.38
C GLU A 25 21.21 -0.15 -13.01
N ASN A 26 20.76 0.45 -11.92
CA ASN A 26 20.92 -0.17 -10.61
C ASN A 26 19.64 -0.96 -10.34
N GLU A 27 19.53 -2.13 -10.99
CA GLU A 27 18.61 -3.19 -10.56
C GLU A 27 19.06 -3.82 -9.22
N ASP A 28 20.22 -3.39 -8.68
CA ASP A 28 20.82 -3.78 -7.39
C ASP A 28 20.94 -2.58 -6.43
N ASP A 29 19.90 -1.75 -6.28
CA ASP A 29 19.85 -0.85 -5.13
C ASP A 29 19.66 -1.72 -3.88
N GLU A 30 20.74 -1.92 -3.12
CA GLU A 30 20.69 -2.66 -1.85
C GLU A 30 19.57 -2.08 -0.96
N PRO A 31 18.64 -2.92 -0.48
CA PRO A 31 17.51 -2.44 0.32
C PRO A 31 18.04 -1.72 1.56
N MET A 32 17.62 -0.47 1.74
CA MET A 32 17.96 0.28 2.94
C MET A 32 17.14 -0.26 4.11
N PHE A 33 17.84 -0.72 5.15
CA PHE A 33 17.23 -1.22 6.37
C PHE A 33 17.17 -0.13 7.44
N ASP A 34 16.00 0.08 8.04
CA ASP A 34 15.85 1.08 9.10
C ASP A 34 16.62 0.63 10.37
N PRO A 35 17.57 1.41 10.90
CA PRO A 35 18.33 1.04 12.10
C PRO A 35 17.44 0.96 13.35
N ALA A 36 16.29 1.64 13.36
CA ALA A 36 15.31 1.58 14.44
C ALA A 36 14.29 0.44 14.25
N TRP A 37 14.51 -0.48 13.30
CA TRP A 37 13.56 -1.55 12.97
C TRP A 37 13.11 -2.37 14.18
N SER A 38 14.00 -2.68 15.12
CA SER A 38 13.62 -3.43 16.34
C SER A 38 12.52 -2.74 17.16
N HIS A 39 12.51 -1.40 17.19
CA HIS A 39 11.44 -0.63 17.82
C HIS A 39 10.20 -0.53 16.91
N LEU A 40 10.39 -0.24 15.62
CA LEU A 40 9.30 -0.14 14.64
C LEU A 40 8.51 -1.45 14.54
N GLN A 41 9.19 -2.59 14.53
CA GLN A 41 8.59 -3.92 14.48
C GLN A 41 7.61 -4.12 15.63
N VAL A 42 7.98 -3.75 16.86
CA VAL A 42 7.08 -3.86 18.02
C VAL A 42 5.83 -2.99 17.85
N VAL A 43 6.00 -1.80 17.29
CA VAL A 43 4.88 -0.88 17.01
C VAL A 43 3.96 -1.46 15.93
N TYR A 44 4.50 -2.03 14.86
CA TYR A 44 3.75 -2.70 13.80
C TYR A 44 3.02 -3.94 14.31
N ASP A 45 3.68 -4.77 15.11
CA ASP A 45 3.08 -5.96 15.73
C ASP A 45 1.92 -5.58 16.64
N LEU A 46 2.07 -4.51 17.43
CA LEU A 46 1.01 -4.02 18.29
C LEU A 46 -0.19 -3.51 17.47
N LEU A 47 0.08 -2.76 16.40
CA LEU A 47 -0.95 -2.29 15.48
C LEU A 47 -1.68 -3.46 14.79
N LEU A 48 -0.93 -4.47 14.33
CA LEU A 48 -1.48 -5.67 13.72
C LEU A 48 -2.38 -6.44 14.71
N LYS A 49 -1.91 -6.67 15.94
CA LYS A 49 -2.69 -7.31 17.01
C LYS A 49 -3.97 -6.53 17.31
N PHE A 50 -3.90 -5.20 17.30
CA PHE A 50 -5.07 -4.35 17.50
C PHE A 50 -6.09 -4.49 16.38
N VAL A 51 -5.69 -4.36 15.12
CA VAL A 51 -6.64 -4.44 13.99
C VAL A 51 -7.24 -5.85 13.86
N THR A 52 -6.49 -6.89 14.22
CA THR A 52 -6.94 -8.29 14.16
C THR A 52 -7.75 -8.74 15.37
N SER A 53 -7.65 -8.05 16.51
CA SER A 53 -8.31 -8.46 17.76
C SER A 53 -9.83 -8.66 17.59
N PRO A 54 -10.40 -9.83 17.94
CA PRO A 54 -11.83 -10.09 17.84
C PRO A 54 -12.65 -9.26 18.83
N SER A 55 -12.05 -8.86 19.94
CA SER A 55 -12.66 -8.00 20.97
C SER A 55 -12.75 -6.54 20.56
N LEU A 56 -12.12 -6.14 19.44
CA LEU A 56 -12.17 -4.78 18.95
C LEU A 56 -13.51 -4.51 18.27
N GLU A 57 -14.39 -3.77 18.96
CA GLU A 57 -15.63 -3.29 18.37
C GLU A 57 -15.37 -2.35 17.19
N ALA A 58 -15.72 -2.80 15.98
CA ALA A 58 -15.55 -2.02 14.75
C ALA A 58 -16.22 -0.64 14.82
N LYS A 59 -17.31 -0.51 15.59
CA LYS A 59 -18.03 0.75 15.83
C LYS A 59 -17.21 1.80 16.58
N ILE A 60 -16.34 1.36 17.50
CA ILE A 60 -15.47 2.24 18.30
C ILE A 60 -14.17 2.49 17.53
N ALA A 61 -13.58 1.44 16.97
CA ALA A 61 -12.30 1.51 16.25
C ALA A 61 -12.34 2.41 15.02
N LYS A 62 -13.46 2.46 14.27
CA LYS A 62 -13.63 3.36 13.12
C LYS A 62 -13.49 4.85 13.46
N LYS A 63 -13.67 5.24 14.73
CA LYS A 63 -13.45 6.64 15.16
C LYS A 63 -11.98 7.03 15.13
N TYR A 64 -11.08 6.06 15.27
CA TYR A 64 -9.64 6.28 15.33
C TYR A 64 -8.93 5.88 14.03
N ILE A 65 -9.40 4.82 13.36
CA ILE A 65 -8.97 4.47 11.99
C ILE A 65 -9.83 5.28 11.04
N ASN A 66 -9.53 6.57 10.91
CA ASN A 66 -10.23 7.48 10.00
C ASN A 66 -9.49 7.58 8.64
N HIS A 67 -10.00 8.40 7.73
CA HIS A 67 -9.37 8.59 6.42
C HIS A 67 -7.94 9.13 6.51
N SER A 68 -7.64 10.03 7.45
CA SER A 68 -6.28 10.54 7.66
C SER A 68 -5.32 9.45 8.13
N PHE A 69 -5.76 8.56 9.04
CA PHE A 69 -4.96 7.42 9.45
C PHE A 69 -4.63 6.50 8.27
N ILE A 70 -5.61 6.26 7.38
CA ILE A 70 -5.43 5.41 6.20
C ILE A 70 -4.46 6.06 5.20
N LEU A 71 -4.57 7.38 4.97
CA LEU A 71 -3.64 8.09 4.08
C LEU A 71 -2.22 8.02 4.62
N ASN A 72 -2.01 8.35 5.88
CA ASN A 72 -0.68 8.29 6.48
C ASN A 72 -0.12 6.85 6.48
N LEU A 73 -0.97 5.82 6.59
CA LEU A 73 -0.55 4.43 6.46
C LEU A 73 -0.14 4.08 5.02
N LEU A 74 -0.83 4.63 4.02
CA LEU A 74 -0.51 4.46 2.61
C LEU A 74 0.81 5.15 2.24
N ASP A 75 1.06 6.35 2.77
CA ASP A 75 2.31 7.08 2.53
C ASP A 75 3.55 6.27 3.00
N LEU A 76 3.39 5.42 4.01
CA LEU A 76 4.47 4.55 4.48
C LEU A 76 4.83 3.42 3.52
N PHE A 77 4.00 3.10 2.51
CA PHE A 77 4.33 2.09 1.51
C PHE A 77 5.51 2.49 0.62
N ASP A 78 5.90 3.76 0.62
CA ASP A 78 7.10 4.21 -0.08
C ASP A 78 8.40 3.96 0.72
N SER A 79 8.34 3.26 1.86
CA SER A 79 9.52 2.84 2.61
C SER A 79 10.47 2.00 1.76
N GLU A 80 11.77 2.26 1.86
CA GLU A 80 12.82 1.45 1.23
C GLU A 80 13.00 0.09 1.94
N ASP A 81 12.59 -0.03 3.22
CA ASP A 81 12.71 -1.26 4.01
C ASP A 81 11.60 -2.26 3.62
N PRO A 82 11.93 -3.40 2.98
CA PRO A 82 10.94 -4.39 2.56
C PRO A 82 10.17 -5.00 3.74
N ARG A 83 10.77 -5.04 4.94
CA ARG A 83 10.11 -5.58 6.13
C ARG A 83 8.98 -4.67 6.58
N GLU A 84 9.17 -3.35 6.47
CA GLU A 84 8.15 -2.36 6.77
C GLU A 84 6.97 -2.49 5.82
N ARG A 85 7.25 -2.61 4.51
CA ARG A 85 6.22 -2.79 3.47
C ARG A 85 5.41 -4.07 3.69
N GLU A 86 6.04 -5.17 4.09
CA GLU A 86 5.32 -6.42 4.38
C GLU A 86 4.37 -6.31 5.58
N CYS A 87 4.80 -5.62 6.64
CA CYS A 87 3.95 -5.30 7.80
C CYS A 87 2.77 -4.41 7.38
N LEU A 88 3.03 -3.36 6.62
CA LEU A 88 2.02 -2.44 6.09
C LEU A 88 1.00 -3.15 5.22
N LYS A 89 1.47 -4.03 4.32
CA LYS A 89 0.64 -4.87 3.46
C LYS A 89 -0.38 -5.66 4.26
N THR A 90 0.13 -6.37 5.28
CA THR A 90 -0.70 -7.19 6.15
C THR A 90 -1.72 -6.35 6.92
N ILE A 91 -1.30 -5.23 7.51
CA ILE A 91 -2.16 -4.35 8.31
C ILE A 91 -3.26 -3.73 7.44
N LEU A 92 -2.90 -3.21 6.27
CA LEU A 92 -3.86 -2.56 5.37
C LEU A 92 -4.88 -3.57 4.83
N HIS A 93 -4.44 -4.78 4.49
CA HIS A 93 -5.35 -5.86 4.09
C HIS A 93 -6.35 -6.21 5.21
N ARG A 94 -5.90 -6.31 6.47
CA ARG A 94 -6.79 -6.55 7.63
C ARG A 94 -7.76 -5.39 7.85
N ILE A 95 -7.30 -4.14 7.70
CA ILE A 95 -8.16 -2.95 7.79
C ILE A 95 -9.25 -2.99 6.71
N TYR A 96 -8.87 -3.30 5.47
CA TYR A 96 -9.80 -3.41 4.34
C TYR A 96 -10.88 -4.49 4.56
N GLY A 97 -10.45 -5.67 5.05
CA GLY A 97 -11.34 -6.78 5.35
C GLY A 97 -12.34 -6.44 6.45
N LYS A 98 -11.86 -5.90 7.58
CA LYS A 98 -12.65 -5.66 8.80
C LYS A 98 -13.52 -4.41 8.73
N PHE A 99 -13.02 -3.31 8.17
CA PHE A 99 -13.72 -2.02 8.16
C PHE A 99 -14.34 -1.72 6.81
N MET A 100 -15.48 -2.36 6.54
CA MET A 100 -16.21 -2.23 5.26
C MET A 100 -16.48 -0.77 4.85
N VAL A 101 -16.73 0.11 5.81
CA VAL A 101 -16.98 1.55 5.58
C VAL A 101 -15.82 2.28 4.89
N HIS A 102 -14.58 1.82 5.09
CA HIS A 102 -13.40 2.45 4.50
C HIS A 102 -13.00 1.85 3.15
N ARG A 103 -13.61 0.75 2.71
CA ARG A 103 -13.25 0.09 1.44
C ARG A 103 -13.29 1.03 0.23
N PRO A 104 -14.34 1.86 0.01
CA PRO A 104 -14.36 2.78 -1.11
C PRO A 104 -13.20 3.80 -1.05
N PHE A 105 -12.90 4.30 0.15
CA PHE A 105 -11.83 5.26 0.38
C PHE A 105 -10.45 4.65 0.15
N ILE A 106 -10.20 3.44 0.65
CA ILE A 106 -8.94 2.72 0.44
C ILE A 106 -8.72 2.46 -1.07
N ARG A 107 -9.76 1.98 -1.78
CA ARG A 107 -9.65 1.73 -3.22
C ARG A 107 -9.31 2.99 -4.00
N LYS A 108 -9.99 4.10 -3.67
CA LYS A 108 -9.71 5.41 -4.28
C LYS A 108 -8.29 5.88 -3.99
N SER A 109 -7.85 5.77 -2.74
CA SER A 109 -6.55 6.27 -2.30
C SER A 109 -5.39 5.52 -2.96
N ILE A 110 -5.48 4.19 -3.04
CA ILE A 110 -4.48 3.39 -3.78
C ILE A 110 -4.52 3.67 -5.28
N GLY A 111 -5.72 3.87 -5.85
CA GLY A 111 -5.85 4.31 -7.24
C GLY A 111 -5.14 5.65 -7.50
N ASN A 112 -5.18 6.58 -6.54
CA ASN A 112 -4.42 7.83 -6.62
C ASN A 112 -2.90 7.59 -6.54
N VAL A 113 -2.44 6.68 -5.66
CA VAL A 113 -1.02 6.30 -5.60
C VAL A 113 -0.54 5.76 -6.95
N PHE A 114 -1.28 4.84 -7.56
CA PHE A 114 -0.96 4.33 -8.90
C PHE A 114 -0.98 5.43 -9.96
N TYR A 115 -1.93 6.36 -9.88
CA TYR A 115 -1.97 7.49 -10.80
C TYR A 115 -0.71 8.37 -10.68
N CYS A 116 -0.32 8.79 -9.47
CA CYS A 116 0.89 9.57 -9.25
C CYS A 116 2.16 8.79 -9.64
N PHE A 117 2.20 7.49 -9.41
CA PHE A 117 3.28 6.62 -9.87
C PHE A 117 3.40 6.62 -11.40
N ILE A 118 2.31 6.40 -12.13
CA ILE A 118 2.32 6.26 -13.59
C ILE A 118 2.58 7.59 -14.31
N PHE A 119 2.04 8.69 -13.79
CA PHE A 119 1.99 9.97 -14.53
C PHE A 119 2.88 11.07 -13.98
N GLU A 120 3.34 10.99 -12.72
CA GLU A 120 4.08 12.08 -12.08
C GLU A 120 5.49 11.68 -11.67
N THR A 121 5.64 10.58 -10.95
CA THR A 121 6.88 10.23 -10.26
C THR A 121 7.68 9.12 -10.94
N GLU A 122 7.02 8.18 -11.61
CA GLU A 122 7.60 6.94 -12.18
C GLU A 122 8.39 6.08 -11.17
N ARG A 123 8.30 6.39 -9.87
CA ARG A 123 9.00 5.70 -8.78
C ARG A 123 8.11 5.63 -7.54
N HIS A 124 7.95 4.42 -7.01
CA HIS A 124 7.29 4.16 -5.72
C HIS A 124 7.66 2.74 -5.25
N ASN A 125 8.17 2.60 -4.02
CA ASN A 125 8.74 1.33 -3.55
C ASN A 125 7.68 0.24 -3.27
N GLY A 126 6.46 0.64 -2.91
CA GLY A 126 5.39 -0.29 -2.48
C GLY A 126 4.37 -0.71 -3.53
N VAL A 127 4.64 -0.54 -4.83
CA VAL A 127 3.65 -0.84 -5.89
C VAL A 127 3.26 -2.33 -5.89
N ALA A 128 4.23 -3.22 -5.72
CA ALA A 128 4.00 -4.66 -5.70
C ALA A 128 3.07 -5.06 -4.54
N GLU A 129 3.35 -4.59 -3.33
CA GLU A 129 2.58 -4.90 -2.12
C GLU A 129 1.15 -4.34 -2.20
N LEU A 130 0.99 -3.13 -2.76
CA LEU A 130 -0.35 -2.56 -3.00
C LEU A 130 -1.14 -3.38 -4.02
N LEU A 131 -0.49 -3.88 -5.08
CA LEU A 131 -1.11 -4.77 -6.06
C LEU A 131 -1.51 -6.11 -5.45
N GLU A 132 -0.72 -6.71 -4.54
CA GLU A 132 -1.12 -7.95 -3.86
C GLU A 132 -2.40 -7.79 -3.04
N ILE A 133 -2.52 -6.69 -2.30
CA ILE A 133 -3.75 -6.37 -1.56
C ILE A 133 -4.90 -6.26 -2.56
N PHE A 134 -4.70 -5.53 -3.66
CA PHE A 134 -5.72 -5.35 -4.68
C PHE A 134 -6.12 -6.63 -5.38
N GLY A 135 -5.19 -7.54 -5.65
CA GLY A 135 -5.47 -8.86 -6.19
C GLY A 135 -6.46 -9.60 -5.29
N SER A 136 -6.21 -9.63 -3.97
CA SER A 136 -7.15 -10.23 -3.01
C SER A 136 -8.50 -9.51 -2.96
N VAL A 137 -8.53 -8.19 -3.17
CA VAL A 137 -9.78 -7.40 -3.22
C VAL A 137 -10.59 -7.76 -4.47
N ILE A 138 -9.93 -7.86 -5.62
CA ILE A 138 -10.51 -8.18 -6.92
C ILE A 138 -11.13 -9.57 -6.89
N SER A 139 -10.43 -10.58 -6.35
CA SER A 139 -10.98 -11.94 -6.22
C SER A 139 -12.27 -12.02 -5.40
N GLY A 140 -12.57 -10.99 -4.60
CA GLY A 140 -13.81 -10.88 -3.83
C GLY A 140 -14.94 -10.10 -4.52
N PHE A 141 -14.76 -9.65 -5.76
CA PHE A 141 -15.81 -8.92 -6.48
C PHE A 141 -16.95 -9.84 -6.90
N ALA A 142 -18.18 -9.36 -6.72
CA ALA A 142 -19.37 -10.03 -7.20
C ALA A 142 -19.51 -9.83 -8.72
N LEU A 143 -19.93 -10.88 -9.43
CA LEU A 143 -20.28 -10.82 -10.84
C LEU A 143 -21.77 -10.50 -11.01
N PRO A 144 -22.17 -9.68 -12.01
CA PRO A 144 -21.31 -8.99 -12.97
C PRO A 144 -20.53 -7.81 -12.34
N LEU A 145 -19.33 -7.52 -12.87
CA LEU A 145 -18.49 -6.43 -12.38
C LEU A 145 -19.18 -5.08 -12.48
N LYS A 146 -19.09 -4.31 -11.39
CA LYS A 146 -19.54 -2.92 -11.35
C LYS A 146 -18.68 -2.04 -12.25
N GLU A 147 -19.28 -0.97 -12.76
CA GLU A 147 -18.60 -0.01 -13.65
C GLU A 147 -17.37 0.63 -13.00
N GLU A 148 -17.40 0.87 -11.68
CA GLU A 148 -16.24 1.37 -10.94
C GLU A 148 -15.00 0.45 -11.03
N HIS A 149 -15.19 -0.87 -11.12
CA HIS A 149 -14.09 -1.84 -11.23
C HIS A 149 -13.50 -1.85 -12.64
N LYS A 150 -14.34 -1.70 -13.67
CA LYS A 150 -13.89 -1.55 -15.05
C LYS A 150 -13.09 -0.26 -15.24
N ILE A 151 -13.57 0.85 -14.68
CA ILE A 151 -12.85 2.13 -14.73
C ILE A 151 -11.47 1.99 -14.08
N PHE A 152 -11.37 1.29 -12.93
CA PHE A 152 -10.09 1.04 -12.27
C PHE A 152 -9.13 0.21 -13.13
N LEU A 153 -9.63 -0.85 -13.78
CA LEU A 153 -8.83 -1.63 -14.74
C LEU A 153 -8.25 -0.74 -15.84
N TRP A 154 -9.10 0.06 -16.50
CA TRP A 154 -8.69 0.90 -17.61
C TRP A 154 -7.77 2.06 -17.22
N ARG A 155 -7.99 2.67 -16.04
CA ARG A 155 -7.27 3.88 -15.63
C ARG A 155 -6.06 3.63 -14.76
N ALA A 156 -5.97 2.48 -14.07
CA ALA A 156 -4.86 2.18 -13.17
C ALA A 156 -4.10 0.92 -13.63
N LEU A 157 -4.76 -0.23 -13.74
CA LEU A 157 -4.05 -1.50 -13.98
C LEU A 157 -3.44 -1.61 -15.38
N ILE A 158 -4.15 -1.20 -16.44
CA ILE A 158 -3.59 -1.23 -17.79
C ILE A 158 -2.38 -0.28 -17.91
N PRO A 159 -2.47 1.01 -17.48
CA PRO A 159 -1.33 1.92 -17.55
C PRO A 159 -0.11 1.51 -16.71
N LEU A 160 -0.25 0.66 -15.68
CA LEU A 160 0.86 0.13 -14.90
C LEU A 160 1.84 -0.75 -15.71
N HIS A 161 1.49 -1.13 -16.94
CA HIS A 161 2.42 -1.83 -17.85
C HIS A 161 3.42 -0.88 -18.53
N LYS A 162 3.24 0.44 -18.41
CA LYS A 162 4.05 1.45 -19.09
C LYS A 162 5.37 1.79 -18.39
N PRO A 163 5.45 1.91 -17.05
CA PRO A 163 6.70 2.27 -16.37
C PRO A 163 7.80 1.24 -16.60
N LYS A 164 9.06 1.72 -16.66
CA LYS A 164 10.24 0.87 -16.88
C LYS A 164 10.49 -0.12 -15.74
N SER A 165 10.04 0.20 -14.54
CA SER A 165 10.14 -0.62 -13.32
C SER A 165 9.14 -1.80 -13.28
N LEU A 166 8.48 -2.13 -14.39
CA LEU A 166 7.49 -3.20 -14.49
C LEU A 166 7.98 -4.53 -13.90
N GLY A 167 9.25 -4.87 -14.09
CA GLY A 167 9.84 -6.12 -13.59
C GLY A 167 9.62 -6.35 -12.09
N ALA A 168 9.62 -5.28 -11.28
CA ALA A 168 9.48 -5.36 -9.83
C ALA A 168 8.09 -5.78 -9.34
N TYR A 169 7.04 -5.56 -10.15
CA TYR A 169 5.65 -5.80 -9.76
C TYR A 169 4.84 -6.58 -10.82
N PHE A 170 5.49 -7.09 -11.86
CA PHE A 170 4.84 -7.74 -13.00
C PHE A 170 3.97 -8.93 -12.59
N GLN A 171 4.46 -9.77 -11.68
CA GLN A 171 3.73 -10.96 -11.23
C GLN A 171 2.41 -10.59 -10.54
N GLN A 172 2.46 -9.60 -9.65
CA GLN A 172 1.31 -9.09 -8.91
C GLN A 172 0.29 -8.42 -9.84
N LEU A 173 0.77 -7.66 -10.83
CA LEU A 173 -0.07 -7.03 -11.84
C LEU A 173 -0.77 -8.07 -12.71
N SER A 174 -0.03 -9.08 -13.19
CA SER A 174 -0.57 -10.18 -14.00
C SER A 174 -1.68 -10.93 -13.24
N PHE A 175 -1.46 -11.22 -11.96
CA PHE A 175 -2.47 -11.83 -11.10
C PHE A 175 -3.74 -10.97 -11.00
N CYS A 176 -3.61 -9.65 -10.84
CA CYS A 176 -4.76 -8.74 -10.79
C CYS A 176 -5.57 -8.73 -12.09
N ILE A 177 -4.89 -8.74 -13.24
CA ILE A 177 -5.54 -8.76 -14.56
C ILE A 177 -6.25 -10.09 -14.78
N HIS A 178 -5.65 -11.22 -14.40
CA HIS A 178 -6.26 -12.54 -14.57
C HIS A 178 -7.49 -12.75 -13.66
N SER A 179 -7.54 -12.04 -12.52
CA SER A 179 -8.61 -12.19 -11.53
C SER A 179 -9.85 -11.30 -11.79
N LEU A 180 -9.80 -10.40 -12.76
CA LEU A 180 -10.90 -9.50 -13.18
C LEU A 180 -11.74 -10.12 -14.31
#